data_AF-A0A651HJS8-F1
#
_entry.id   AF-A0A651HJS8-F1
#
_cell.length_a   1.000
_cell.length_b   1.000
_cell.length_c   1.000
_cell.angle_alpha   90.00
_cell.angle_beta   90.00
_cell.angle_gamma   90.00
#
_symmetry.space_group_name_H-M   'P 1'
#
loop_
_entity.id
_entity.type
_entity.pdbx_description
1 polymer ?
#
loop_
_entity_poly.entity_id
_entity_poly.type
_entity_poly.pdbx_seq_one_letter_code
_entity_poly.pdbx_strand_id
1 'polypeptide(L)'
;MHTPAPLRRHSVLEGNARAQRGARARKDPAWVCVQARPRRWARRWTGGSLWGSLLFPLLLLVPGCGLIFSESESGRPGEGATPGARPAPAVGDRDPDAALHPTPTEAATPEAVAGDAGADLPPGLGTLRQERISVDLRRGELQMRLTPLSESVTRTAAPDTWERLSALARSHREIFRQQTGSDQEFQLFLVALYSETETLPFEPGALTLVSRGVRHRPVEIRGLTPGWAQQRVGGRETQMAVYAFPPQVDLEGELAVEYQDVRSRGWDRALPEIQAERNRIRARSGE
;
A
#
# COMPACT_ATOMS: atom_id res chain seq x y z
N MET A 1 56.76 -41.68 -2.22
CA MET A 1 57.62 -40.87 -1.34
C MET A 1 58.45 -39.93 -2.19
N HIS A 2 58.58 -38.68 -1.74
CA HIS A 2 59.56 -37.65 -2.12
C HIS A 2 59.47 -36.97 -3.49
N THR A 3 58.85 -35.79 -3.46
CA THR A 3 59.42 -34.57 -4.03
C THR A 3 60.74 -34.24 -3.32
N PRO A 4 61.69 -33.63 -4.05
CA PRO A 4 62.19 -32.33 -3.59
C PRO A 4 62.33 -31.30 -4.72
N ALA A 5 61.98 -30.06 -4.40
CA ALA A 5 62.46 -28.84 -5.08
C ALA A 5 63.95 -28.61 -4.71
N PRO A 6 64.73 -27.66 -5.29
CA PRO A 6 64.46 -26.22 -5.09
C PRO A 6 65.11 -25.17 -6.06
N LEU A 7 64.65 -23.89 -5.94
CA LEU A 7 65.40 -22.59 -6.04
C LEU A 7 66.01 -22.19 -7.42
N ARG A 8 66.15 -20.93 -7.89
CA ARG A 8 66.22 -19.52 -7.37
C ARG A 8 66.09 -18.60 -8.63
N ARG A 9 65.24 -17.56 -8.66
CA ARG A 9 65.43 -16.11 -8.35
C ARG A 9 66.35 -15.24 -9.25
N HIS A 10 65.86 -13.99 -9.41
CA HIS A 10 66.48 -12.70 -9.82
C HIS A 10 66.45 -12.39 -11.34
N SER A 11 66.22 -11.17 -11.87
CA SER A 11 65.80 -9.85 -11.39
C SER A 11 65.70 -8.94 -12.64
N VAL A 12 64.64 -8.11 -12.81
CA VAL A 12 64.63 -6.61 -12.82
C VAL A 12 65.19 -5.88 -14.07
N LEU A 13 64.45 -4.82 -14.49
CA LEU A 13 64.77 -3.60 -15.29
C LEU A 13 64.06 -3.57 -16.66
N GLU A 14 62.95 -2.81 -16.80
CA GLU A 14 62.83 -1.37 -17.13
C GLU A 14 62.47 -1.19 -18.62
N GLY A 15 61.55 -0.27 -18.93
CA GLY A 15 61.31 0.14 -20.33
C GLY A 15 59.92 0.71 -20.62
N ASN A 16 59.78 2.01 -20.39
CA ASN A 16 58.59 2.83 -20.60
C ASN A 16 58.37 3.20 -22.09
N ALA A 17 57.12 3.51 -22.43
CA ALA A 17 56.68 4.58 -23.35
C ALA A 17 55.98 4.24 -24.70
N ARG A 18 54.91 5.02 -24.89
CA ARG A 18 54.25 5.50 -26.14
C ARG A 18 53.07 4.70 -26.71
N ALA A 19 51.90 5.22 -26.35
CA ALA A 19 50.99 5.95 -27.24
C ALA A 19 50.57 5.26 -28.54
N GLN A 20 49.33 4.76 -28.56
CA GLN A 20 48.50 4.84 -29.75
C GLN A 20 47.14 5.46 -29.44
N ARG A 21 46.92 6.61 -30.08
CA ARG A 21 45.64 7.26 -30.30
C ARG A 21 44.80 6.36 -31.19
N GLY A 22 43.59 6.02 -30.73
CA GLY A 22 42.57 5.35 -31.53
C GLY A 22 41.23 6.03 -31.30
N ALA A 23 40.90 6.99 -32.16
CA ALA A 23 39.58 7.58 -32.26
C ALA A 23 38.54 6.52 -32.67
N ARG A 24 37.33 6.58 -32.10
CA ARG A 24 36.05 6.69 -32.84
C ARG A 24 34.83 6.37 -31.96
N ALA A 25 33.75 7.02 -32.35
CA ALA A 25 32.34 6.64 -32.20
C ALA A 25 31.64 7.00 -30.88
N ARG A 26 30.97 8.16 -30.94
CA ARG A 26 29.58 8.37 -30.51
C ARG A 26 28.79 7.06 -30.33
N LYS A 27 28.11 6.94 -29.19
CA LYS A 27 26.69 6.57 -29.15
C LYS A 27 26.11 6.87 -27.76
N ASP A 28 25.09 7.71 -27.77
CA ASP A 28 24.11 7.87 -26.69
C ASP A 28 23.55 6.49 -26.27
N PRO A 29 23.36 6.21 -24.98
CA PRO A 29 22.30 5.34 -24.55
C PRO A 29 21.05 6.20 -24.30
N ALA A 30 20.22 6.28 -25.34
CA ALA A 30 18.83 6.63 -25.22
C ALA A 30 18.18 5.76 -24.13
N TRP A 31 17.43 6.42 -23.25
CA TRP A 31 16.48 5.79 -22.34
C TRP A 31 15.57 4.86 -23.14
N VAL A 32 15.75 3.55 -22.99
CA VAL A 32 14.83 2.56 -23.52
C VAL A 32 13.58 2.61 -22.66
N CYS A 33 12.55 3.25 -23.22
CA CYS A 33 11.18 3.14 -22.78
C CYS A 33 10.75 1.68 -22.92
N VAL A 34 10.81 0.90 -21.83
CA VAL A 34 10.23 -0.45 -21.78
C VAL A 34 8.72 -0.29 -21.81
N GLN A 35 8.16 -0.38 -23.02
CA GLN A 35 6.73 -0.52 -23.22
C GLN A 35 6.27 -1.83 -22.57
N ALA A 36 5.62 -1.71 -21.41
CA ALA A 36 4.85 -2.78 -20.82
C ALA A 36 3.71 -3.13 -21.78
N ARG A 37 3.87 -4.23 -22.53
CA ARG A 37 2.83 -4.77 -23.40
C ARG A 37 1.69 -5.31 -22.54
N PRO A 38 0.41 -4.99 -22.84
CA PRO A 38 -0.72 -5.62 -22.18
C PRO A 38 -0.80 -7.09 -22.61
N ARG A 39 -0.50 -8.02 -21.70
CA ARG A 39 -0.76 -9.45 -21.93
C ARG A 39 -2.26 -9.70 -21.81
N ARG A 40 -2.87 -9.88 -22.98
CA ARG A 40 -4.23 -10.39 -23.18
C ARG A 40 -4.42 -11.69 -22.41
N TRP A 41 -5.30 -11.67 -21.43
CA TRP A 41 -5.83 -12.88 -20.80
C TRP A 41 -6.79 -13.57 -21.78
N ALA A 42 -6.26 -14.53 -22.52
CA ALA A 42 -7.06 -15.47 -23.31
C ALA A 42 -6.49 -16.87 -23.09
N ARG A 43 -7.01 -17.58 -22.08
CA ARG A 43 -6.89 -19.05 -22.02
C ARG A 43 -8.27 -19.66 -22.22
N ARG A 44 -8.42 -20.10 -23.45
CA ARG A 44 -9.30 -21.15 -23.97
C ARG A 44 -9.30 -22.35 -23.01
N TRP A 45 -10.43 -22.61 -22.36
CA TRP A 45 -10.74 -23.94 -21.81
C TRP A 45 -11.68 -24.61 -22.80
N THR A 46 -11.11 -25.51 -23.60
CA THR A 46 -11.87 -26.46 -24.43
C THR A 46 -11.62 -27.84 -23.85
N GLY A 47 -12.70 -28.48 -23.41
CA GLY A 47 -12.73 -29.86 -22.96
C GLY A 47 -14.12 -30.20 -22.43
N GLY A 48 -15.00 -30.65 -23.33
CA GLY A 48 -16.17 -31.45 -22.94
C GLY A 48 -15.73 -32.76 -22.29
N SER A 49 -16.60 -33.61 -21.77
CA SER A 49 -18.03 -33.79 -22.01
C SER A 49 -18.53 -34.77 -20.95
N LEU A 50 -19.83 -34.71 -20.66
CA LEU A 50 -20.70 -35.79 -20.16
C LEU A 50 -20.29 -36.47 -18.84
N TRP A 51 -21.15 -36.35 -17.82
CA TRP A 51 -21.73 -37.49 -17.11
C TRP A 51 -22.81 -37.01 -16.12
N GLY A 52 -23.97 -37.67 -16.18
CA GLY A 52 -24.79 -38.00 -15.01
C GLY A 52 -25.61 -36.89 -14.36
N SER A 53 -26.84 -36.70 -14.84
CA SER A 53 -27.96 -36.34 -13.97
C SER A 53 -28.15 -37.44 -12.92
N LEU A 54 -28.27 -37.06 -11.64
CA LEU A 54 -29.26 -37.58 -10.67
C LEU A 54 -29.09 -36.91 -9.30
N LEU A 55 -30.23 -36.42 -8.78
CA LEU A 55 -30.61 -36.29 -7.35
C LEU A 55 -29.97 -35.19 -6.47
N PHE A 56 -30.71 -34.09 -6.33
CA PHE A 56 -31.00 -33.42 -5.04
C PHE A 56 -31.58 -34.44 -4.02
N PRO A 57 -31.68 -34.16 -2.69
CA PRO A 57 -31.39 -32.93 -1.95
C PRO A 57 -30.58 -33.15 -0.63
N LEU A 58 -30.05 -32.11 0.01
CA LEU A 58 -30.26 -31.87 1.46
C LEU A 58 -29.72 -30.49 1.89
N LEU A 59 -30.60 -29.72 2.54
CA LEU A 59 -30.27 -28.57 3.38
C LEU A 59 -29.26 -28.97 4.48
N LEU A 60 -28.23 -28.16 4.69
CA LEU A 60 -27.78 -27.84 6.05
C LEU A 60 -27.37 -26.36 6.12
N LEU A 61 -28.11 -25.68 6.97
CA LEU A 61 -27.96 -24.33 7.48
C LEU A 61 -26.75 -24.30 8.43
N VAL A 62 -25.78 -23.42 8.23
CA VAL A 62 -24.96 -22.87 9.32
C VAL A 62 -24.79 -21.36 9.09
N PRO A 63 -25.25 -20.52 10.02
CA PRO A 63 -25.12 -19.06 9.94
C PRO A 63 -23.83 -18.57 10.59
N GLY A 64 -23.42 -17.34 10.26
CA GLY A 64 -22.78 -16.47 11.25
C GLY A 64 -21.27 -16.29 11.14
N CYS A 65 -20.84 -15.40 10.25
CA CYS A 65 -19.74 -14.48 10.53
C CYS A 65 -20.18 -13.10 10.00
N GLY A 66 -20.96 -12.41 10.83
CA GLY A 66 -21.35 -11.04 10.59
C GLY A 66 -20.15 -10.11 10.78
N LEU A 67 -19.62 -9.56 9.70
CA LEU A 67 -18.95 -8.27 9.78
C LEU A 67 -20.06 -7.23 9.90
N ILE A 68 -20.38 -6.90 11.15
CA ILE A 68 -21.35 -5.86 11.48
C ILE A 68 -20.73 -4.53 11.06
N PHE A 69 -21.20 -4.01 9.93
CA PHE A 69 -21.02 -2.61 9.56
C PHE A 69 -21.86 -1.79 10.55
N SER A 70 -21.21 -1.17 11.54
CA SER A 70 -21.90 -0.41 12.58
C SER A 70 -22.28 0.97 12.05
N GLU A 71 -23.58 1.23 12.09
CA GLU A 71 -24.26 2.48 11.75
C GLU A 71 -23.73 3.65 12.60
N SER A 72 -23.33 4.75 11.95
CA SER A 72 -22.94 5.99 12.63
C SER A 72 -24.16 6.90 12.78
N GLU A 73 -24.55 7.12 14.03
CA GLU A 73 -25.63 8.01 14.44
C GLU A 73 -25.30 9.46 14.05
N SER A 74 -26.18 10.07 13.26
CA SER A 74 -26.09 11.44 12.80
C SER A 74 -26.79 12.38 13.80
N GLY A 75 -25.98 13.09 14.59
CA GLY A 75 -26.44 14.14 15.49
C GLY A 75 -26.84 15.42 14.74
N ARG A 76 -28.01 15.96 15.13
CA ARG A 76 -28.73 17.13 14.61
C ARG A 76 -27.92 18.44 14.54
N PRO A 77 -28.32 19.39 13.66
CA PRO A 77 -27.75 20.73 13.59
C PRO A 77 -28.29 21.64 14.69
N GLY A 78 -27.39 22.33 15.39
CA GLY A 78 -27.69 23.40 16.34
C GLY A 78 -27.57 24.76 15.67
N GLU A 79 -28.64 25.53 15.82
CA GLU A 79 -28.93 26.86 15.29
C GLU A 79 -28.18 27.97 16.07
N GLY A 80 -27.83 29.05 15.36
CA GLY A 80 -27.76 30.41 15.92
C GLY A 80 -26.44 30.88 16.55
N ALA A 81 -25.74 31.80 15.87
CA ALA A 81 -25.37 33.12 16.41
C ALA A 81 -24.40 33.87 15.47
N THR A 82 -24.87 35.00 14.95
CA THR A 82 -24.08 36.16 14.48
C THR A 82 -24.79 37.36 15.16
N PRO A 83 -24.14 38.41 15.71
CA PRO A 83 -23.11 39.19 15.02
C PRO A 83 -22.00 39.81 15.92
N GLY A 84 -20.96 40.35 15.28
CA GLY A 84 -19.91 41.09 15.98
C GLY A 84 -18.92 41.74 15.04
N ALA A 85 -19.37 42.74 14.27
CA ALA A 85 -18.50 43.61 13.49
C ALA A 85 -17.67 44.50 14.42
N ARG A 86 -16.33 44.52 14.24
CA ARG A 86 -15.47 45.62 14.65
C ARG A 86 -14.30 45.82 13.67
N PRO A 87 -13.77 47.05 13.58
CA PRO A 87 -13.21 47.61 12.35
C PRO A 87 -11.70 47.41 12.19
N ALA A 88 -11.28 47.55 10.93
CA ALA A 88 -9.90 47.53 10.46
C ALA A 88 -9.07 48.72 10.97
N PRO A 89 -7.78 48.51 11.29
CA PRO A 89 -6.80 49.58 11.29
C PRO A 89 -5.92 49.56 10.03
N ALA A 90 -5.88 50.75 9.41
CA ALA A 90 -4.77 51.44 8.76
C ALA A 90 -3.76 50.64 7.90
N VAL A 91 -3.87 50.92 6.60
CA VAL A 91 -2.84 50.77 5.56
C VAL A 91 -1.63 51.64 5.92
N GLY A 92 -0.46 51.02 6.00
CA GLY A 92 0.83 51.69 6.16
C GLY A 92 1.80 51.23 5.07
N ASP A 93 2.24 52.20 4.27
CA ASP A 93 3.31 52.14 3.27
C ASP A 93 4.54 51.35 3.73
N ARG A 94 5.04 50.46 2.88
CA ARG A 94 6.46 50.09 2.83
C ARG A 94 6.89 49.87 1.39
N ASP A 95 7.80 50.75 0.97
CA ASP A 95 8.60 50.67 -0.24
C ASP A 95 9.31 49.32 -0.43
N PRO A 96 9.42 48.83 -1.68
CA PRO A 96 10.20 47.66 -2.04
C PRO A 96 11.59 48.07 -2.55
N ASP A 97 12.61 48.05 -1.71
CA ASP A 97 14.00 48.00 -2.20
C ASP A 97 14.95 47.40 -1.15
N ALA A 98 15.40 46.17 -1.39
CA ALA A 98 16.66 45.61 -0.86
C ALA A 98 16.85 44.20 -1.41
N ALA A 99 17.46 44.13 -2.59
CA ALA A 99 18.08 42.91 -3.09
C ALA A 99 19.22 42.47 -2.18
N LEU A 100 19.16 41.25 -1.62
CA LEU A 100 20.33 40.50 -1.16
C LEU A 100 20.10 38.98 -1.36
N HIS A 101 20.80 38.46 -2.37
CA HIS A 101 21.31 37.12 -2.62
C HIS A 101 20.80 35.92 -1.79
N PRO A 102 20.40 34.80 -2.43
CA PRO A 102 20.27 33.51 -1.76
C PRO A 102 21.67 32.91 -1.48
N THR A 103 21.97 32.67 -0.21
CA THR A 103 23.05 31.78 0.23
C THR A 103 22.71 30.32 -0.12
N PRO A 104 23.59 29.57 -0.81
CA PRO A 104 23.49 28.12 -0.89
C PRO A 104 24.15 27.50 0.36
N THR A 105 23.33 27.22 1.38
CA THR A 105 23.67 26.34 2.51
C THR A 105 22.92 25.04 2.25
N GLU A 106 23.59 24.05 1.67
CA GLU A 106 24.33 22.99 2.36
C GLU A 106 23.42 21.96 3.04
N ALA A 107 23.76 20.71 2.74
CA ALA A 107 23.26 19.46 3.32
C ALA A 107 21.82 19.08 2.96
N ALA A 108 21.72 18.40 1.81
CA ALA A 108 20.81 17.26 1.68
C ALA A 108 20.95 16.39 2.95
N THR A 109 19.95 16.49 3.81
CA THR A 109 19.70 15.48 4.83
C THR A 109 19.55 14.16 4.07
N PRO A 110 20.27 13.08 4.44
CA PRO A 110 19.97 11.78 3.88
C PRO A 110 18.51 11.53 4.21
N GLU A 111 17.69 11.46 3.17
CA GLU A 111 16.29 11.04 3.23
C GLU A 111 16.32 9.65 3.85
N ALA A 112 16.21 9.62 5.19
CA ALA A 112 16.06 8.40 5.94
C ALA A 112 14.82 7.76 5.33
N VAL A 113 15.03 6.66 4.62
CA VAL A 113 13.99 5.70 4.29
C VAL A 113 13.17 5.59 5.57
N ALA A 114 11.93 6.09 5.55
CA ALA A 114 11.08 6.12 6.72
C ALA A 114 10.98 4.66 7.19
N GLY A 115 11.81 4.33 8.19
CA GLY A 115 11.84 3.01 8.77
C GLY A 115 10.45 2.74 9.30
N ASP A 116 9.98 1.53 9.10
CA ASP A 116 8.66 1.10 9.53
C ASP A 116 8.58 1.18 11.07
N ALA A 117 8.25 2.36 11.62
CA ALA A 117 8.45 2.70 13.03
C ALA A 117 7.63 1.84 14.02
N GLY A 118 6.71 1.03 13.49
CA GLY A 118 5.95 0.02 14.22
C GLY A 118 6.41 -1.43 14.01
N ALA A 119 7.30 -1.72 13.06
CA ALA A 119 7.77 -3.09 12.79
C ALA A 119 8.50 -3.72 13.98
N ASP A 120 9.10 -2.89 14.84
CA ASP A 120 9.87 -3.34 16.00
C ASP A 120 9.02 -3.63 17.24
N LEU A 121 7.70 -3.36 17.21
CA LEU A 121 6.80 -3.62 18.33
C LEU A 121 6.67 -5.12 18.59
N PRO A 122 6.66 -5.64 19.81
CA PRO A 122 6.38 -7.06 20.01
C PRO A 122 4.98 -7.44 19.48
N PRO A 123 4.82 -8.62 18.85
CA PRO A 123 3.51 -9.07 18.38
C PRO A 123 2.57 -9.39 19.56
N GLY A 124 1.25 -9.30 19.32
CA GLY A 124 0.24 -9.73 20.30
C GLY A 124 -0.02 -8.79 21.48
N LEU A 125 0.59 -7.60 21.52
CA LEU A 125 0.30 -6.59 22.55
C LEU A 125 -0.71 -5.51 22.13
N GLY A 126 -1.18 -5.54 20.89
CA GLY A 126 -2.15 -4.59 20.38
C GLY A 126 -3.58 -4.84 20.86
N THR A 127 -4.41 -3.81 20.77
CA THR A 127 -5.81 -3.84 21.22
C THR A 127 -6.80 -3.27 20.20
N LEU A 128 -6.31 -2.71 19.08
CA LEU A 128 -7.18 -2.12 18.07
C LEU A 128 -7.94 -3.19 17.29
N ARG A 129 -9.22 -2.93 17.01
CA ARG A 129 -10.01 -3.74 16.09
C ARG A 129 -9.64 -3.42 14.64
N GLN A 130 -9.95 -4.31 13.70
CA GLN A 130 -9.65 -4.11 12.28
C GLN A 130 -10.23 -2.79 11.75
N GLU A 131 -11.44 -2.41 12.17
CA GLU A 131 -12.11 -1.20 11.68
C GLU A 131 -11.33 0.07 12.05
N ARG A 132 -10.62 0.07 13.18
CA ARG A 132 -9.82 1.20 13.64
C ARG A 132 -8.52 1.40 12.87
N ILE A 133 -8.05 0.34 12.21
CA ILE A 133 -6.86 0.38 11.35
C ILE A 133 -7.23 0.36 9.87
N SER A 134 -8.49 0.60 9.53
CA SER A 134 -9.00 0.56 8.16
C SER A 134 -9.48 1.92 7.68
N VAL A 135 -9.53 2.06 6.35
CA VAL A 135 -10.18 3.20 5.68
C VAL A 135 -11.42 2.71 4.97
N ASP A 136 -12.56 3.32 5.28
CA ASP A 136 -13.81 3.12 4.56
C ASP A 136 -13.97 4.20 3.48
N LEU A 137 -14.51 3.79 2.33
CA LEU A 137 -14.89 4.63 1.19
C LEU A 137 -16.24 4.14 0.66
N ARG A 138 -17.13 5.06 0.29
CA ARG A 138 -18.45 4.73 -0.24
C ARG A 138 -18.68 5.46 -1.56
N ARG A 139 -19.22 4.75 -2.56
CA ARG A 139 -19.66 5.27 -3.86
C ARG A 139 -21.06 4.75 -4.16
N GLY A 140 -22.08 5.59 -3.99
CA GLY A 140 -23.47 5.13 -4.06
C GLY A 140 -23.71 4.02 -3.03
N GLU A 141 -24.17 2.85 -3.49
CA GLU A 141 -24.37 1.66 -2.66
C GLU A 141 -23.13 0.77 -2.49
N LEU A 142 -22.07 1.01 -3.28
CA LEU A 142 -20.81 0.29 -3.14
C LEU A 142 -20.02 0.84 -1.95
N GLN A 143 -19.72 -0.03 -1.00
CA GLN A 143 -18.86 0.25 0.14
C GLN A 143 -17.54 -0.50 -0.03
N MET A 144 -16.42 0.17 0.26
CA MET A 144 -15.08 -0.38 0.20
C MET A 144 -14.38 -0.14 1.53
N ARG A 145 -13.84 -1.20 2.12
CA ARG A 145 -12.95 -1.13 3.28
C ARG A 145 -11.56 -1.57 2.89
N LEU A 146 -10.57 -0.76 3.22
CA LEU A 146 -9.16 -1.03 2.97
C LEU A 146 -8.44 -1.16 4.31
N THR A 147 -7.79 -2.31 4.54
CA THR A 147 -6.99 -2.58 5.73
C THR A 147 -5.53 -2.80 5.31
N PRO A 148 -4.59 -1.96 5.73
CA PRO A 148 -3.16 -2.19 5.48
C PRO A 148 -2.70 -3.49 6.13
N LEU A 149 -1.79 -4.19 5.46
CA LEU A 149 -1.19 -5.45 5.91
C LEU A 149 0.32 -5.30 6.21
N SER A 150 0.78 -4.08 6.52
CA SER A 150 2.13 -3.85 7.05
C SER A 150 2.21 -4.25 8.53
N GLU A 151 3.36 -4.77 8.96
CA GLU A 151 3.57 -5.15 10.36
C GLU A 151 3.48 -3.94 11.29
N SER A 152 3.94 -2.75 10.89
CA SER A 152 3.78 -1.55 11.71
C SER A 152 2.34 -1.18 12.05
N VAL A 153 1.38 -1.54 11.20
CA VAL A 153 -0.04 -1.32 11.46
C VAL A 153 -0.63 -2.54 12.15
N THR A 154 -0.42 -3.75 11.63
CA THR A 154 -1.09 -4.95 12.15
C THR A 154 -0.66 -5.28 13.58
N ARG A 155 0.57 -4.96 14.02
CA ARG A 155 0.99 -5.18 15.41
C ARG A 155 0.25 -4.33 16.44
N THR A 156 -0.45 -3.28 16.02
CA THR A 156 -1.34 -2.50 16.90
C THR A 156 -2.73 -3.13 17.06
N ALA A 157 -3.06 -4.10 16.22
CA ALA A 157 -4.33 -4.80 16.29
C ALA A 157 -4.38 -5.80 17.45
N ALA A 158 -5.59 -6.16 17.86
CA ALA A 158 -5.84 -7.23 18.81
C ALA A 158 -5.17 -8.55 18.35
N PRO A 159 -4.76 -9.45 19.27
CA PRO A 159 -3.94 -10.60 18.93
C PRO A 159 -4.51 -11.50 17.83
N ASP A 160 -5.82 -11.79 17.90
CA ASP A 160 -6.57 -12.57 16.92
C ASP A 160 -6.59 -11.90 15.53
N THR A 161 -6.77 -10.57 15.52
CA THR A 161 -6.78 -9.75 14.32
C THR A 161 -5.38 -9.70 13.70
N TRP A 162 -4.34 -9.52 14.51
CA TRP A 162 -2.95 -9.55 14.07
C TRP A 162 -2.59 -10.91 13.46
N GLU A 163 -2.88 -12.02 14.15
CA GLU A 163 -2.58 -13.37 13.65
C GLU A 163 -3.19 -13.61 12.25
N ARG A 164 -4.47 -13.25 12.08
CA ARG A 164 -5.16 -13.39 10.81
C ARG A 164 -4.57 -12.50 9.71
N LEU A 165 -4.36 -11.21 10.00
CA LEU A 165 -3.87 -10.26 8.99
C LEU A 165 -2.40 -10.52 8.62
N SER A 166 -1.55 -10.86 9.58
CA SER A 166 -0.14 -11.21 9.33
C SER A 166 0.00 -12.55 8.60
N ALA A 167 -0.87 -13.53 8.87
CA ALA A 167 -0.91 -14.76 8.05
C ALA A 167 -1.33 -14.48 6.60
N LEU A 168 -2.33 -13.61 6.41
CA LEU A 168 -2.76 -13.18 5.08
C LEU A 168 -1.63 -12.42 4.35
N ALA A 169 -0.97 -11.49 5.02
CA ALA A 169 0.16 -10.74 4.49
C ALA A 169 1.30 -11.70 4.06
N ARG A 170 1.72 -12.60 4.95
CA ARG A 170 2.83 -13.54 4.70
C ARG A 170 2.56 -14.42 3.49
N SER A 171 1.36 -14.99 3.39
CA SER A 171 1.00 -15.84 2.25
C SER A 171 1.04 -15.07 0.93
N HIS A 172 0.55 -13.83 0.91
CA HIS A 172 0.42 -13.04 -0.31
C HIS A 172 1.69 -12.32 -0.75
N ARG A 173 2.60 -11.95 0.17
CA ARG A 173 3.92 -11.37 -0.16
C ARG A 173 4.67 -12.28 -1.13
N GLU A 174 4.75 -13.58 -0.81
CA GLU A 174 5.45 -14.55 -1.65
C GLU A 174 4.78 -14.75 -3.01
N ILE A 175 3.45 -14.84 -3.03
CA ILE A 175 2.66 -14.94 -4.25
C ILE A 175 2.96 -13.76 -5.20
N PHE A 176 2.90 -12.52 -4.70
CA PHE A 176 3.11 -11.34 -5.54
C PHE A 176 4.55 -11.21 -5.99
N ARG A 177 5.53 -11.57 -5.15
CA ARG A 177 6.94 -11.65 -5.52
C ARG A 177 7.14 -12.60 -6.72
N GLN A 178 6.56 -13.80 -6.66
CA GLN A 178 6.63 -14.77 -7.76
C GLN A 178 5.92 -14.30 -9.04
N GLN A 179 4.75 -13.67 -8.91
CA GLN A 179 3.96 -13.21 -10.06
C GLN A 179 4.58 -12.01 -10.79
N THR A 180 5.14 -11.07 -10.03
CA THR A 180 5.73 -9.84 -10.58
C THR A 180 7.20 -9.99 -10.93
N GLY A 181 7.91 -10.95 -10.33
CA GLY A 181 9.37 -11.10 -10.45
C GLY A 181 10.16 -9.96 -9.78
N SER A 182 9.51 -9.18 -8.91
CA SER A 182 10.13 -8.07 -8.18
C SER A 182 10.57 -8.52 -6.79
N ASP A 183 11.81 -8.22 -6.43
CA ASP A 183 12.30 -8.40 -5.05
C ASP A 183 11.94 -7.23 -4.12
N GLN A 184 11.27 -6.20 -4.63
CA GLN A 184 10.79 -5.10 -3.79
C GLN A 184 9.62 -5.56 -2.92
N GLU A 185 9.61 -5.08 -1.67
CA GLU A 185 8.52 -5.34 -0.75
C GLU A 185 7.28 -4.50 -1.11
N PHE A 186 6.17 -5.16 -1.42
CA PHE A 186 4.93 -4.47 -1.73
C PHE A 186 4.24 -3.95 -0.48
N GLN A 187 3.59 -2.80 -0.60
CA GLN A 187 2.63 -2.35 0.40
C GLN A 187 1.30 -3.05 0.15
N LEU A 188 0.98 -4.03 1.01
CA LEU A 188 -0.21 -4.86 0.85
C LEU A 188 -1.42 -4.26 1.58
N PHE A 189 -2.59 -4.41 0.97
CA PHE A 189 -3.88 -4.06 1.55
C PHE A 189 -4.89 -5.18 1.35
N LEU A 190 -5.63 -5.51 2.40
CA LEU A 190 -6.87 -6.26 2.27
C LEU A 190 -7.98 -5.30 1.87
N VAL A 191 -8.66 -5.59 0.77
CA VAL A 191 -9.79 -4.81 0.26
C VAL A 191 -11.04 -5.66 0.37
N ALA A 192 -12.06 -5.15 1.06
CA ALA A 192 -13.39 -5.75 1.16
C ALA A 192 -14.42 -4.82 0.50
N LEU A 193 -15.22 -5.37 -0.40
CA LEU A 193 -16.28 -4.69 -1.12
C LEU A 193 -17.63 -5.23 -0.65
N TYR A 194 -18.59 -4.35 -0.43
CA TYR A 194 -19.93 -4.71 0.03
C TYR A 194 -20.98 -3.85 -0.67
N SER A 195 -22.15 -4.43 -0.90
CA SER A 195 -23.37 -3.72 -1.32
C SER A 195 -24.53 -4.19 -0.44
N GLU A 196 -25.41 -3.30 -0.02
CA GLU A 196 -26.52 -3.67 0.86
C GLU A 196 -27.69 -4.30 0.09
N THR A 197 -28.06 -3.74 -1.06
CA THR A 197 -29.35 -4.00 -1.71
C THR A 197 -29.24 -4.62 -3.09
N GLU A 198 -28.31 -4.16 -3.92
CA GLU A 198 -28.25 -4.52 -5.33
C GLU A 198 -26.91 -5.10 -5.76
N THR A 199 -26.93 -5.87 -6.85
CA THR A 199 -25.71 -6.40 -7.45
C THR A 199 -25.03 -5.31 -8.27
N LEU A 200 -23.86 -4.86 -7.84
CA LEU A 200 -23.12 -3.75 -8.45
C LEU A 200 -21.90 -4.26 -9.22
N PRO A 201 -21.63 -3.74 -10.43
CA PRO A 201 -20.33 -3.90 -11.05
C PRO A 201 -19.28 -3.07 -10.29
N PHE A 202 -18.05 -3.56 -10.25
CA PHE A 202 -16.91 -2.79 -9.75
C PHE A 202 -15.69 -3.01 -10.65
N GLU A 203 -14.84 -2.00 -10.76
CA GLU A 203 -13.56 -2.10 -11.47
C GLU A 203 -12.41 -2.25 -10.47
N PRO A 204 -11.76 -3.43 -10.36
CA PRO A 204 -10.69 -3.64 -9.37
C PRO A 204 -9.54 -2.63 -9.49
N GLY A 205 -9.14 -2.29 -10.71
CA GLY A 205 -7.99 -1.41 -10.99
C GLY A 205 -8.27 0.10 -10.87
N ALA A 206 -9.53 0.49 -10.63
CA ALA A 206 -9.90 1.90 -10.44
C ALA A 206 -9.58 2.41 -9.02
N LEU A 207 -9.28 1.51 -8.08
CA LEU A 207 -8.84 1.85 -6.73
C LEU A 207 -7.39 2.35 -6.76
N THR A 208 -7.15 3.53 -6.22
CA THR A 208 -5.83 4.13 -6.10
C THR A 208 -5.59 4.71 -4.71
N LEU A 209 -4.32 4.79 -4.33
CA LEU A 209 -3.89 5.43 -3.09
C LEU A 209 -3.17 6.72 -3.43
N VAL A 210 -3.45 7.78 -2.70
CA VAL A 210 -2.71 9.04 -2.78
C VAL A 210 -1.90 9.22 -1.51
N SER A 211 -0.59 9.18 -1.64
CA SER A 211 0.38 9.29 -0.55
C SER A 211 1.39 10.38 -0.92
N ARG A 212 1.64 11.33 -0.01
CA ARG A 212 2.57 12.46 -0.26
C ARG A 212 2.30 13.21 -1.58
N GLY A 213 1.02 13.36 -1.94
CA GLY A 213 0.59 13.99 -3.19
C GLY A 213 0.77 13.14 -4.47
N VAL A 214 1.35 11.94 -4.36
CA VAL A 214 1.54 11.01 -5.49
C VAL A 214 0.43 9.97 -5.52
N ARG A 215 -0.13 9.72 -6.71
CA ARG A 215 -1.14 8.68 -6.92
C ARG A 215 -0.49 7.34 -7.30
N HIS A 216 -0.75 6.32 -6.51
CA HIS A 216 -0.28 4.95 -6.68
C HIS A 216 -1.43 4.05 -7.15
N ARG A 217 -1.18 3.29 -8.22
CA ARG A 217 -2.05 2.23 -8.69
C ARG A 217 -1.58 0.89 -8.13
N PRO A 218 -2.47 -0.10 -7.96
CA PRO A 218 -2.04 -1.45 -7.61
C PRO A 218 -1.17 -2.03 -8.73
N VAL A 219 -0.09 -2.68 -8.33
CA VAL A 219 0.82 -3.43 -9.20
C VAL A 219 0.18 -4.78 -9.56
N GLU A 220 -0.45 -5.43 -8.58
CA GLU A 220 -1.08 -6.73 -8.73
C GLU A 220 -2.30 -6.84 -7.80
N ILE A 221 -3.31 -7.60 -8.21
CA ILE A 221 -4.56 -7.79 -7.47
C ILE A 221 -4.93 -9.26 -7.44
N ARG A 222 -5.16 -9.82 -6.25
CA ARG A 222 -5.59 -11.20 -6.08
C ARG A 222 -6.91 -11.29 -5.34
N GLY A 223 -7.95 -11.76 -6.04
CA GLY A 223 -9.23 -12.11 -5.43
C GLY A 223 -9.08 -13.24 -4.41
N LEU A 224 -9.71 -13.05 -3.24
CA LEU A 224 -9.82 -14.04 -2.18
C LEU A 224 -11.16 -14.79 -2.27
N THR A 225 -12.23 -14.10 -2.68
CA THR A 225 -13.56 -14.69 -2.84
C THR A 225 -13.78 -15.18 -4.28
N PRO A 226 -14.51 -16.29 -4.49
CA PRO A 226 -14.78 -16.82 -5.83
C PRO A 226 -15.50 -15.81 -6.75
N GLY A 227 -16.32 -14.93 -6.15
CA GLY A 227 -17.09 -13.87 -6.82
C GLY A 227 -16.25 -12.69 -7.35
N TRP A 228 -14.96 -12.63 -7.00
CA TRP A 228 -14.10 -11.50 -7.37
C TRP A 228 -13.86 -11.41 -8.88
N ALA A 229 -13.68 -12.56 -9.54
CA ALA A 229 -13.35 -12.63 -10.96
C ALA A 229 -14.50 -12.14 -11.86
N GLN A 230 -15.73 -12.18 -11.36
CA GLN A 230 -16.91 -11.71 -12.07
C GLN A 230 -17.07 -10.19 -12.00
N GLN A 231 -16.24 -9.50 -11.21
CA GLN A 231 -16.24 -8.03 -11.08
C GLN A 231 -17.62 -7.47 -10.71
N ARG A 232 -18.33 -8.21 -9.87
CA ARG A 232 -19.62 -7.85 -9.32
C ARG A 232 -19.66 -8.19 -7.84
N VAL A 233 -20.30 -7.33 -7.06
CA VAL A 233 -20.63 -7.59 -5.67
C VAL A 233 -22.15 -7.73 -5.57
N GLY A 234 -22.64 -8.88 -5.13
CA GLY A 234 -24.06 -9.10 -4.90
C GLY A 234 -24.59 -8.27 -3.73
N GLY A 235 -25.91 -8.05 -3.71
CA GLY A 235 -26.56 -7.46 -2.53
C GLY A 235 -26.36 -8.34 -1.30
N ARG A 236 -25.97 -7.74 -0.17
CA ARG A 236 -25.63 -8.39 1.09
C ARG A 236 -24.45 -9.36 1.01
N GLU A 237 -23.65 -9.29 -0.05
CA GLU A 237 -22.44 -10.11 -0.21
C GLU A 237 -21.19 -9.27 -0.01
N THR A 238 -20.13 -9.92 0.48
CA THR A 238 -18.79 -9.32 0.54
C THR A 238 -17.87 -9.98 -0.47
N GLN A 239 -17.21 -9.18 -1.30
CA GLN A 239 -16.12 -9.64 -2.16
C GLN A 239 -14.79 -9.13 -1.61
N MET A 240 -13.78 -10.01 -1.51
CA MET A 240 -12.50 -9.67 -0.88
C MET A 240 -11.34 -9.95 -1.82
N ALA A 241 -10.29 -9.15 -1.71
CA ALA A 241 -9.03 -9.31 -2.42
C ALA A 241 -7.86 -8.74 -1.65
N VAL A 242 -6.65 -9.19 -1.96
CA VAL A 242 -5.41 -8.54 -1.55
C VAL A 242 -4.87 -7.73 -2.72
N TYR A 243 -4.54 -6.47 -2.45
CA TYR A 243 -3.96 -5.54 -3.40
C TYR A 243 -2.50 -5.32 -3.04
N ALA A 244 -1.62 -5.40 -4.03
CA ALA A 244 -0.22 -5.04 -3.89
C ALA A 244 0.01 -3.65 -4.48
N PHE A 245 0.43 -2.70 -3.65
CA PHE A 245 0.84 -1.37 -4.08
C PHE A 245 2.37 -1.23 -4.07
N PRO A 246 2.92 -0.26 -4.81
CA PRO A 246 4.35 0.04 -4.78
C PRO A 246 4.84 0.38 -3.36
N PRO A 247 6.12 0.12 -3.02
CA PRO A 247 6.69 0.42 -1.70
C PRO A 247 6.69 1.90 -1.31
N GLN A 248 6.47 2.82 -2.27
CA GLN A 248 6.46 4.26 -2.03
C GLN A 248 5.19 4.76 -1.34
N VAL A 249 4.19 3.91 -1.12
CA VAL A 249 3.01 4.25 -0.32
C VAL A 249 3.43 4.40 1.13
N ASP A 250 3.34 5.62 1.65
CA ASP A 250 3.69 5.94 3.04
C ASP A 250 2.46 5.84 3.94
N LEU A 251 2.54 4.96 4.94
CA LEU A 251 1.49 4.78 5.94
C LEU A 251 1.66 5.69 7.16
N GLU A 252 2.83 6.30 7.34
CA GLU A 252 3.14 7.18 8.49
C GLU A 252 2.76 8.64 8.24
N GLY A 253 2.21 8.96 7.06
CA GLY A 253 1.81 10.30 6.66
C GLY A 253 0.36 10.41 6.17
N GLU A 254 0.06 11.49 5.44
CA GLU A 254 -1.24 11.67 4.79
C GLU A 254 -1.45 10.61 3.70
N LEU A 255 -2.54 9.85 3.84
CA LEU A 255 -2.97 8.85 2.88
C LEU A 255 -4.45 9.07 2.55
N ALA A 256 -4.77 9.13 1.27
CA ALA A 256 -6.15 9.11 0.81
C ALA A 256 -6.40 7.91 -0.10
N VAL A 257 -7.62 7.37 0.00
CA VAL A 257 -8.11 6.32 -0.88
C VAL A 257 -9.00 6.98 -1.94
N GLU A 258 -8.74 6.70 -3.21
CA GLU A 258 -9.53 7.19 -4.32
C GLU A 258 -10.12 6.03 -5.11
N TYR A 259 -11.39 6.13 -5.44
CA TYR A 259 -12.08 5.17 -6.32
C TYR A 259 -12.98 5.94 -7.27
N GLN A 260 -12.63 5.94 -8.56
CA GLN A 260 -13.35 6.70 -9.58
C GLN A 260 -13.49 8.19 -9.18
N ASP A 261 -14.71 8.68 -8.97
CA ASP A 261 -15.05 10.06 -8.64
C ASP A 261 -15.11 10.36 -7.14
N VAL A 262 -14.88 9.37 -6.27
CA VAL A 262 -14.90 9.54 -4.81
C VAL A 262 -13.53 9.40 -4.17
N ARG A 263 -13.31 10.16 -3.09
CA ARG A 263 -12.08 10.15 -2.30
C ARG A 263 -12.42 10.09 -0.82
N SER A 264 -11.68 9.26 -0.08
CA SER A 264 -11.75 9.17 1.39
C SER A 264 -10.40 9.55 1.99
N ARG A 265 -10.43 10.40 3.01
CA ARG A 265 -9.28 10.72 3.89
C ARG A 265 -9.44 10.05 5.26
N GLY A 266 -10.07 8.87 5.30
CA GLY A 266 -10.31 8.16 6.57
C GLY A 266 -9.02 7.84 7.34
N TRP A 267 -7.88 7.78 6.67
CA TRP A 267 -6.58 7.58 7.29
C TRP A 267 -6.19 8.67 8.29
N ASP A 268 -6.63 9.92 8.07
CA ASP A 268 -6.38 11.05 8.96
C ASP A 268 -6.93 10.80 10.38
N ARG A 269 -7.92 9.91 10.51
CA ARG A 269 -8.47 9.46 11.80
C ARG A 269 -7.80 8.18 12.32
N ALA A 270 -7.52 7.22 11.44
CA ALA A 270 -6.93 5.94 11.81
C ALA A 270 -5.48 6.08 12.30
N LEU A 271 -4.67 6.90 11.63
CA LEU A 271 -3.24 7.02 11.92
C LEU A 271 -2.95 7.51 13.35
N PRO A 272 -3.59 8.58 13.87
CA PRO A 272 -3.41 8.97 15.27
C PRO A 272 -3.80 7.88 16.28
N GLU A 273 -4.86 7.11 16.02
CA GLU A 273 -5.27 5.99 16.89
C GLU A 273 -4.21 4.88 16.91
N ILE A 274 -3.68 4.54 15.72
CA ILE A 274 -2.56 3.59 15.57
C ILE A 274 -1.35 4.08 16.36
N GLN A 275 -0.92 5.33 16.14
CA GLN A 275 0.25 5.90 16.83
C GLN A 275 0.08 5.91 18.35
N ALA A 276 -1.11 6.27 18.85
CA ALA A 276 -1.42 6.21 20.28
C ALA A 276 -1.35 4.78 20.83
N GLU A 277 -1.79 3.77 20.09
CA GLU A 277 -1.63 2.37 20.49
C GLU A 277 -0.17 1.92 20.48
N ARG A 278 0.62 2.30 19.45
CA ARG A 278 2.05 2.01 19.42
C ARG A 278 2.78 2.54 20.65
N ASN A 279 2.42 3.75 21.10
CA ASN A 279 2.99 4.34 22.31
C ASN A 279 2.58 3.57 23.58
N ARG A 280 1.32 3.10 23.67
CA ARG A 280 0.85 2.26 24.78
C ARG A 280 1.56 0.91 24.82
N ILE A 281 1.77 0.27 23.67
CA ILE A 281 2.57 -0.96 23.55
C ILE A 281 4.01 -0.68 23.99
N ARG A 282 4.61 0.41 23.46
CA ARG A 282 5.82 1.12 23.92
C ARG A 282 6.04 0.97 25.42
N ALA A 283 5.14 1.63 26.14
CA ALA A 283 5.15 1.74 27.58
C ALA A 283 5.03 0.37 28.28
N ARG A 284 4.14 -0.51 27.80
CA ARG A 284 3.94 -1.85 28.40
C ARG A 284 5.10 -2.82 28.17
N SER A 285 5.84 -2.69 27.07
CA SER A 285 6.92 -3.62 26.71
C SER A 285 8.31 -3.19 27.19
N GLY A 286 8.46 -1.92 27.57
CA GLY A 286 9.70 -1.37 28.14
C GLY A 286 9.75 -1.43 29.67
N GLU A 287 8.67 -1.88 30.30
CA GLU A 287 8.56 -2.22 31.72
C GLU A 287 8.88 -3.71 31.93
#